data_AF-A0A973MIW2-F1
#
_entry.id   AF-A0A973MIW2-F1
#
_cell.length_a   1.000
_cell.length_b   1.000
_cell.length_c   1.000
_cell.angle_alpha   90.00
_cell.angle_beta   90.00
_cell.angle_gamma   90.00
#
_symmetry.space_group_name_H-M   'P 1'
#
loop_
_entity.id
_entity.type
_entity.pdbx_description
1 polymer ?
#
loop_
_entity_poly.entity_id
_entity_poly.type
_entity_poly.pdbx_seq_one_letter_code
_entity_poly.pdbx_strand_id
1 'polypeptide(L)'
;MTHPHTRTYWLEHAWLDTHVEPGVALDVADGRITAVRTDVPAPPPGAEILRGLTLPGLANAHSHAFHRALRSTVQVGSGTFWTWREVMYS
;
A
#
# COMPACT_ATOMS: atom_id res chain seq x y z
N MET A 1 8.81 13.00 -27.32
CA MET A 1 8.60 11.61 -26.87
C MET A 1 9.33 11.44 -25.55
N THR A 2 8.61 11.35 -24.44
CA THR A 2 9.21 11.07 -23.12
C THR A 2 9.52 9.57 -23.06
N HIS A 3 10.75 9.23 -22.68
CA HIS A 3 11.10 7.83 -22.40
C HIS A 3 10.24 7.33 -21.22
N PRO A 4 9.74 6.09 -21.27
CA PRO A 4 8.98 5.52 -20.16
C PRO A 4 9.85 5.50 -18.91
N HIS A 5 9.26 5.86 -17.77
CA HIS A 5 9.95 5.83 -16.49
C HIS A 5 9.98 4.39 -15.99
N THR A 6 11.08 3.70 -16.30
CA THR A 6 11.31 2.32 -15.87
C THR A 6 12.13 2.28 -14.59
N ARG A 7 11.74 1.40 -13.66
CA ARG A 7 12.50 1.10 -12.44
C ARG A 7 12.43 -0.38 -12.12
N THR A 8 13.55 -0.93 -11.67
CA THR A 8 13.62 -2.27 -11.10
C THR A 8 13.79 -2.14 -9.60
N TYR A 9 13.03 -2.91 -8.84
CA TYR A 9 13.21 -3.11 -7.41
C TYR A 9 13.71 -4.53 -7.17
N TRP A 10 14.56 -4.71 -6.16
CA TRP A 10 14.86 -6.00 -5.57
C TRP A 10 14.26 -6.04 -4.17
N LEU A 11 13.40 -7.02 -3.94
CA LEU A 11 12.63 -7.20 -2.72
C LEU A 11 13.33 -8.29 -1.90
N GLU A 12 13.77 -7.95 -0.69
CA GLU A 12 14.39 -8.92 0.22
C GLU A 12 13.42 -10.07 0.51
N HIS A 13 12.16 -9.72 0.80
CA HIS A 13 11.04 -10.64 0.85
C HIS A 13 9.80 -9.99 0.19
N ALA A 14 9.00 -10.78 -0.51
CA ALA A 14 7.73 -10.35 -1.08
C ALA A 14 6.63 -11.37 -0.77
N TRP A 15 5.44 -10.90 -0.38
CA TRP A 15 4.28 -11.79 -0.32
C TRP A 15 3.71 -12.00 -1.71
N LEU A 16 3.87 -13.22 -2.26
CA LEU A 16 3.34 -13.62 -3.56
C LEU A 16 2.27 -14.70 -3.32
N ASP A 17 1.05 -14.41 -3.77
CA ASP A 17 -0.15 -15.23 -3.59
C ASP A 17 -0.38 -15.67 -2.13
N THR A 18 0.14 -16.82 -1.74
CA THR A 18 -0.12 -17.48 -0.45
C THR A 18 1.10 -17.55 0.48
N HIS A 19 2.27 -17.11 0.03
CA HIS A 19 3.53 -17.31 0.76
C HIS A 19 4.48 -16.12 0.60
N VAL A 20 5.54 -16.13 1.41
CA VAL A 20 6.62 -15.16 1.35
C VAL A 20 7.75 -15.73 0.53
N GLU A 21 8.11 -15.05 -0.55
CA GLU A 21 9.24 -15.37 -1.43
C GLU A 21 10.43 -14.45 -1.16
N PRO A 22 11.63 -15.00 -0.85
CA PRO A 22 12.84 -14.20 -0.72
C PRO A 22 13.43 -13.87 -2.10
N GLY A 23 14.13 -12.73 -2.19
CA GLY A 23 14.92 -12.39 -3.38
C GLY A 23 14.10 -12.28 -4.67
N VAL A 24 13.18 -11.34 -4.72
CA VAL A 24 12.28 -11.11 -5.86
C VAL A 24 12.68 -9.84 -6.60
N ALA A 25 12.78 -9.88 -7.93
CA ALA A 25 12.91 -8.68 -8.75
C ALA A 25 11.55 -8.24 -9.31
N LEU A 26 11.24 -6.96 -9.15
CA LEU A 26 10.01 -6.32 -9.61
C LEU A 26 10.34 -5.22 -10.62
N ASP A 27 9.87 -5.36 -11.85
CA ASP A 27 10.04 -4.33 -12.88
C ASP A 27 8.76 -3.50 -12.98
N VAL A 28 8.91 -2.18 -12.97
CA VAL A 28 7.83 -1.20 -13.03
C VAL A 28 8.08 -0.23 -14.18
N ALA A 29 7.07 -0.02 -15.02
CA ALA A 29 7.08 1.00 -16.06
C ALA A 29 5.83 1.88 -15.89
N ASP A 30 6.03 3.20 -15.82
CA ASP A 30 4.95 4.20 -15.75
C ASP A 30 3.90 3.88 -14.66
N GLY A 31 4.37 3.44 -13.49
CA GLY A 31 3.53 3.10 -12.34
C GLY A 31 2.81 1.75 -12.42
N ARG A 32 3.10 0.93 -13.44
CA ARG A 32 2.56 -0.43 -13.58
C ARG A 32 3.64 -1.47 -13.40
N ILE A 33 3.33 -2.52 -12.66
CA ILE A 33 4.18 -3.72 -12.58
C ILE A 33 4.15 -4.40 -13.95
N THR A 34 5.33 -4.59 -14.55
CA THR A 34 5.49 -5.25 -15.86
C THR A 34 6.10 -6.64 -15.76
N ALA A 35 6.85 -6.93 -14.70
CA ALA A 35 7.37 -8.27 -14.43
C ALA A 35 7.60 -8.49 -12.94
N VAL A 36 7.41 -9.74 -12.52
CA VAL A 36 7.79 -10.28 -11.20
C VAL A 36 8.67 -11.51 -11.48
N ARG A 37 9.87 -11.54 -10.92
CA ARG A 37 10.83 -12.62 -11.12
C ARG A 37 11.30 -13.13 -9.75
N THR A 38 11.04 -14.39 -9.45
CA THR A 38 11.53 -15.09 -8.25
C THR A 38 12.95 -15.60 -8.45
N ASP A 39 13.54 -16.17 -7.41
CA ASP A 39 14.87 -16.80 -7.44
C ASP A 39 15.98 -15.84 -7.89
N VAL A 40 15.90 -14.58 -7.47
CA VAL A 40 16.92 -13.56 -7.71
C VAL A 40 17.71 -13.34 -6.42
N PRO A 41 18.75 -14.14 -6.13
CA PRO A 41 19.42 -14.16 -4.82
C PRO A 41 20.19 -12.88 -4.49
N ALA A 42 20.43 -12.01 -5.46
CA ALA A 42 21.12 -10.73 -5.28
C ALA A 42 20.50 -9.62 -6.14
N PRO A 43 20.52 -8.35 -5.70
CA PRO A 43 19.99 -7.23 -6.46
C PRO A 43 20.63 -7.10 -7.86
N PRO A 44 19.83 -7.01 -8.93
CA PRO A 44 20.34 -6.66 -10.25
C PRO A 44 21.03 -5.28 -10.24
N PRO A 45 22.02 -5.03 -11.12
CA PRO A 45 22.64 -3.71 -11.22
C PRO A 45 21.62 -2.59 -11.42
N GLY A 46 21.69 -1.56 -10.59
CA GLY A 46 20.79 -0.40 -10.65
C GLY A 46 19.40 -0.63 -10.04
N ALA A 47 19.10 -1.81 -9.50
CA ALA A 47 17.84 -2.06 -8.79
C ALA A 47 17.80 -1.31 -7.45
N GLU A 48 16.63 -0.75 -7.12
CA GLU A 48 16.37 -0.20 -5.78
C GLU A 48 16.10 -1.35 -4.80
N ILE A 49 16.83 -1.38 -3.69
CA ILE A 49 16.73 -2.44 -2.68
C ILE A 49 15.62 -2.10 -1.68
N LEU A 50 14.58 -2.91 -1.63
CA LEU A 50 13.55 -2.87 -0.60
C LEU A 50 13.83 -3.93 0.46
N ARG A 51 14.25 -3.48 1.64
CA ARG A 51 14.53 -4.35 2.79
C ARG A 51 13.23 -4.75 3.51
N GLY A 52 13.24 -5.92 4.13
CA GLY A 52 12.09 -6.47 4.85
C GLY A 52 11.04 -7.10 3.91
N LEU A 53 9.78 -7.10 4.37
CA LEU A 53 8.66 -7.73 3.68
C LEU A 53 7.86 -6.71 2.86
N THR A 54 7.87 -6.88 1.55
CA THR A 54 7.04 -6.13 0.61
C THR A 54 5.67 -6.80 0.48
N LEU A 55 4.61 -6.01 0.61
CA LEU A 55 3.21 -6.45 0.51
C LEU A 55 2.48 -5.67 -0.57
N PRO A 56 1.44 -6.25 -1.21
CA PRO A 56 0.46 -5.45 -1.94
C PRO A 56 -0.11 -4.36 -1.03
N GLY A 57 -0.26 -3.14 -1.58
CA GLY A 57 -0.88 -2.04 -0.85
C GLY A 57 -2.31 -2.39 -0.44
N LEU A 58 -2.65 -2.18 0.84
CA LEU A 58 -3.99 -2.48 1.34
C LEU A 58 -5.00 -1.50 0.75
N ALA A 59 -6.07 -2.04 0.14
CA ALA A 59 -7.14 -1.23 -0.41
C ALA A 59 -8.12 -0.79 0.69
N ASN A 60 -8.23 0.52 0.92
CA ASN A 60 -9.29 1.08 1.74
C ASN A 60 -10.57 1.21 0.89
N ALA A 61 -11.50 0.26 1.05
CA ALA A 61 -12.72 0.18 0.24
C ALA A 61 -13.81 1.18 0.65
N HIS A 62 -13.76 1.73 1.87
CA HIS A 62 -14.79 2.65 2.37
C HIS A 62 -14.23 3.58 3.44
N SER A 63 -14.36 4.90 3.22
CA SER A 63 -13.93 5.91 4.19
C SER A 63 -14.73 7.20 4.05
N HIS A 64 -14.92 7.89 5.17
CA HIS A 64 -15.44 9.25 5.21
C HIS A 64 -14.31 10.19 5.64
N ALA A 65 -13.66 10.84 4.68
CA ALA A 65 -12.44 11.60 4.93
C ALA A 65 -12.64 12.72 5.98
N PHE A 66 -13.75 13.45 5.91
CA PHE A 66 -14.03 14.57 6.82
C PHE A 66 -14.21 14.14 8.30
N HIS A 67 -14.59 12.88 8.55
CA HIS A 67 -14.69 12.36 9.93
C HIS A 67 -13.34 12.38 10.66
N ARG A 68 -12.22 12.48 9.93
CA ARG A 68 -10.90 12.60 10.55
C ARG A 68 -10.78 13.88 11.39
N ALA A 69 -11.36 14.99 10.95
CA ALA A 69 -11.36 16.25 11.69
C ALA A 69 -12.29 16.21 12.92
N LEU A 70 -13.30 15.33 12.89
CA LEU A 70 -14.29 15.15 13.95
C LEU A 70 -13.92 14.06 14.96
N ARG A 71 -12.78 13.38 14.75
CA ARG A 71 -12.32 12.31 15.65
C ARG A 71 -12.14 12.87 17.06
N SER A 72 -12.69 12.16 18.03
CA SER A 72 -12.68 12.46 19.46
C SER A 72 -13.52 13.66 19.90
N THR A 73 -14.17 14.40 18.99
CA THR A 73 -15.02 15.56 19.35
C THR A 73 -16.50 15.25 19.26
N VAL A 74 -16.93 14.40 18.32
CA VAL A 74 -18.33 14.02 18.13
C VAL A 74 -18.70 12.67 18.75
N GLN A 75 -17.73 11.97 19.37
CA GLN A 75 -17.95 10.72 20.11
C GLN A 75 -17.96 10.98 21.63
N VAL A 76 -18.99 11.68 22.11
CA VAL A 76 -19.12 12.05 23.53
C VAL A 76 -20.08 11.10 24.23
N GLY A 77 -19.64 10.48 25.33
CA GLY A 77 -20.47 9.62 26.17
C GLY A 77 -20.97 8.35 25.46
N SER A 78 -22.17 7.90 25.82
CA SER A 78 -22.89 6.83 25.15
C SER A 78 -23.92 7.39 24.17
N GLY A 79 -24.21 6.64 23.10
CA GLY A 79 -25.18 7.06 22.10
C GLY A 79 -25.48 5.96 21.09
N THR A 80 -26.35 6.27 20.15
CA THR A 80 -26.63 5.42 18.99
C THR A 80 -25.94 6.00 17.76
N PHE A 81 -25.94 5.25 16.66
CA PHE A 81 -25.59 5.79 15.35
C PHE A 81 -26.33 7.10 15.04
N TRP A 82 -27.62 7.19 15.41
CA TRP A 82 -28.46 8.35 15.10
C TRP A 82 -28.06 9.58 15.89
N THR A 83 -27.79 9.45 17.19
CA THR A 83 -27.37 10.58 18.03
C THR A 83 -25.97 11.07 17.64
N TRP A 84 -25.07 10.17 17.23
CA TRP A 84 -23.78 10.56 16.66
C TRP A 84 -23.95 11.34 15.35
N ARG A 85 -24.83 10.87 14.46
CA ARG A 85 -25.09 11.51 13.17
C ARG A 85 -25.64 12.93 13.33
N GLU A 86 -26.48 13.16 14.33
CA GLU A 86 -27.00 14.50 14.66
C GLU A 86 -25.87 15.45 15.04
N VAL A 87 -24.98 15.07 15.97
CA VAL A 87 -23.82 15.90 16.39
C VAL A 87 -22.83 16.11 15.24
N MET A 88 -22.70 15.14 14.35
CA MET A 88 -21.81 15.27 13.19
C MET A 88 -22.30 16.33 12.19
N TYR A 89 -23.61 16.60 12.14
CA TYR A 89 -24.24 17.54 11.20
C TYR A 89 -24.78 18.82 11.86
N SER A 90 -24.57 19.01 13.17
CA SER A 90 -24.90 20.26 13.87
C SER A 90 -23.88 21.36 13.57
#